data_AF-A0A326G7M5-F1
#
_entry.id   AF-A0A326G7M5-F1
#
_cell.length_a   1.000
_cell.length_b   1.000
_cell.length_c   1.000
_cell.angle_alpha   90.00
_cell.angle_beta   90.00
_cell.angle_gamma   90.00
#
_symmetry.space_group_name_H-M   'P 1'
#
loop_
_entity.id
_entity.type
_entity.pdbx_description
1 polymer ?
#
loop_
_entity_poly.entity_id
_entity_poly.type
_entity_poly.pdbx_seq_one_letter_code
_entity_poly.pdbx_strand_id
1 'polypeptide(L)'
;MVIGSGGGAQTVAPIPATDAGTEAGFRKWVNDFRPRALSQGITPATYDRAMSIARYNPEVIRLDRKQAEFSRPVWLYLDGAVSDVRVATGRQMLARHAGTLAAIEGRYGVPREIVLAVWGMESNFGSNRGRMQIIPSLATL
;
A
#
# COMPACT_ATOMS: atom_id res chain seq x y z
N MET A 1 -31.63 0.22 12.20
CA MET A 1 -30.85 -0.83 11.51
C MET A 1 -30.58 -0.37 10.09
N VAL A 2 -29.42 0.23 9.85
CA VAL A 2 -28.92 0.54 8.50
C VAL A 2 -27.52 -0.04 8.44
N ILE A 3 -27.39 -1.13 7.69
CA ILE A 3 -26.14 -1.83 7.48
C ILE A 3 -25.44 -1.09 6.32
N GLY A 4 -24.64 -0.08 6.67
CA GLY A 4 -23.84 0.66 5.71
C GLY A 4 -22.58 -0.11 5.34
N SER A 5 -22.69 -1.04 4.39
CA SER A 5 -21.56 -1.68 3.70
C SER A 5 -20.85 -0.65 2.80
N GLY A 6 -20.10 0.27 3.41
CA GLY A 6 -19.38 1.35 2.73
C GLY A 6 -17.91 1.05 2.52
N GLY A 7 -17.55 -0.14 2.02
CA GLY A 7 -16.23 -0.37 1.46
C GLY A 7 -16.13 0.33 0.09
N GLY A 8 -16.13 1.66 0.08
CA GLY A 8 -15.98 2.43 -1.15
C GLY A 8 -14.70 1.97 -1.86
N ALA A 9 -14.83 1.57 -3.13
CA ALA A 9 -13.66 1.26 -3.95
C ALA A 9 -12.73 2.47 -3.91
N GLN A 10 -11.56 2.32 -3.29
CA GLN A 10 -10.56 3.38 -3.33
C GLN A 10 -10.19 3.58 -4.80
N THR A 11 -10.49 4.75 -5.33
CA THR A 11 -10.17 5.08 -6.71
C THR A 11 -8.66 5.16 -6.85
N VAL A 12 -8.13 4.33 -7.75
CA VAL A 12 -6.72 4.35 -8.12
C VAL A 12 -6.38 5.76 -8.64
N ALA A 13 -5.32 6.36 -8.09
CA ALA A 13 -4.89 7.68 -8.49
C ALA A 13 -4.31 7.63 -9.92
N PRO A 14 -4.68 8.58 -10.79
CA PRO A 14 -4.09 8.68 -12.11
C PRO A 14 -2.59 9.00 -12.00
N ILE A 15 -1.80 8.50 -12.94
CA ILE A 15 -0.37 8.80 -13.01
C ILE A 15 -0.20 10.18 -13.66
N PRO A 16 0.43 11.16 -13.00
CA PRO A 16 0.69 12.47 -13.60
C PRO A 16 1.61 12.35 -14.81
N ALA A 17 1.44 13.24 -15.79
CA ALA A 17 2.36 13.30 -16.93
C ALA A 17 3.77 13.74 -16.49
N THR A 18 4.78 13.27 -17.22
CA THR A 18 6.17 13.70 -17.13
C THR A 18 6.66 14.13 -18.51
N ASP A 19 7.86 14.68 -18.61
CA ASP A 19 8.43 15.08 -19.90
C ASP A 19 8.77 13.85 -20.77
N ALA A 20 8.83 14.06 -22.08
CA ALA A 20 9.03 12.98 -23.05
C ALA A 20 10.38 12.27 -22.88
N GLY A 21 11.43 12.97 -22.43
CA GLY A 21 12.75 12.39 -22.21
C GLY A 21 12.74 11.41 -21.05
N THR A 22 12.15 11.81 -19.92
CA THR A 22 11.97 10.95 -18.75
C THR A 22 11.12 9.72 -19.07
N GLU A 23 9.99 9.90 -19.76
CA GLU A 23 9.15 8.77 -20.18
C GLU A 23 9.88 7.83 -21.15
N ALA A 24 10.68 8.36 -22.09
CA ALA A 24 11.48 7.54 -23.00
C ALA A 24 12.56 6.74 -22.25
N GLY A 25 13.25 7.36 -21.30
CA GLY A 25 14.22 6.69 -20.43
C GLY A 25 13.58 5.56 -19.61
N PHE A 26 12.41 5.81 -19.04
CA PHE A 26 11.63 4.79 -18.33
C PHE A 26 11.25 3.61 -19.24
N ARG A 27 10.75 3.87 -20.46
CA ARG A 27 10.43 2.81 -21.42
C ARG A 27 11.65 1.99 -21.82
N LYS A 28 12.81 2.64 -21.96
CA LYS A 28 14.07 1.95 -22.19
C LYS A 28 14.38 1.00 -21.02
N TRP A 29 14.26 1.47 -19.78
CA TRP A 29 14.45 0.64 -18.59
C TRP A 29 13.48 -0.55 -18.55
N VAL A 30 12.19 -0.36 -18.89
CA VAL A 30 11.22 -1.46 -18.98
C VAL A 30 11.74 -2.53 -19.94
N ASN A 31 12.13 -2.14 -21.15
CA ASN A 31 12.65 -3.08 -22.14
C ASN A 31 13.94 -3.78 -21.67
N ASP A 32 14.87 -3.03 -21.06
CA ASP A 32 16.14 -3.56 -20.56
C ASP A 32 15.95 -4.47 -19.34
N PHE A 33 14.91 -4.26 -18.54
CA PHE A 33 14.58 -5.09 -17.38
C PHE A 33 13.90 -6.40 -17.77
N ARG A 34 13.22 -6.45 -18.92
CA ARG A 34 12.48 -7.64 -19.38
C ARG A 34 13.31 -8.92 -19.37
N PRO A 35 14.54 -9.00 -19.94
CA PRO A 35 15.34 -10.23 -19.89
C PRO A 35 15.62 -10.71 -18.45
N ARG A 36 15.83 -9.77 -17.51
CA ARG A 36 16.03 -10.09 -16.09
C ARG A 36 14.76 -10.66 -15.48
N ALA A 37 13.59 -10.10 -15.76
CA ALA A 37 12.32 -10.63 -15.28
C ALA A 37 12.07 -12.05 -15.81
N LEU A 38 12.32 -12.28 -17.11
CA LEU A 38 12.14 -13.60 -17.73
C LEU A 38 13.11 -14.64 -17.16
N SER A 39 14.36 -14.27 -16.86
CA SER A 39 15.33 -15.19 -16.25
C SER A 39 14.96 -15.62 -14.83
N GLN A 40 14.08 -14.88 -14.15
CA GLN A 40 13.49 -15.25 -12.86
C GLN A 40 12.21 -16.09 -13.00
N GLY A 41 11.88 -16.55 -14.22
CA GLY A 41 10.73 -17.42 -14.46
C GLY A 41 9.41 -16.70 -14.70
N ILE A 42 9.40 -15.36 -14.82
CA ILE A 42 8.20 -14.62 -15.24
C ILE A 42 7.95 -14.92 -16.72
N THR A 43 6.72 -15.30 -17.08
CA THR A 43 6.39 -15.55 -18.48
C THR A 43 6.33 -14.23 -19.27
N PRO A 44 6.65 -14.25 -20.57
CA PRO A 44 6.47 -13.08 -21.44
C PRO A 44 5.08 -12.45 -21.32
N ALA A 45 4.03 -13.28 -21.35
CA ALA A 45 2.65 -12.81 -21.26
C ALA A 45 2.33 -12.13 -19.92
N THR A 46 2.85 -12.65 -18.80
CA THR A 46 2.66 -12.01 -17.49
C THR A 46 3.40 -10.68 -17.42
N TYR A 47 4.64 -10.63 -17.92
CA TYR A 47 5.43 -9.41 -17.95
C TYR A 47 4.75 -8.32 -18.80
N ASP A 48 4.40 -8.66 -20.04
CA ASP A 48 3.84 -7.71 -21.00
C ASP A 48 2.48 -7.18 -20.50
N ARG A 49 1.66 -8.05 -19.87
CA ARG A 49 0.41 -7.63 -19.21
C ARG A 49 0.67 -6.69 -18.03
N ALA A 50 1.57 -7.06 -17.12
CA ALA A 50 1.85 -6.26 -15.94
C ALA A 50 2.44 -4.89 -16.31
N MET A 51 3.37 -4.85 -17.26
CA MET A 51 4.04 -3.62 -17.69
C MET A 51 3.22 -2.76 -18.66
N SER A 52 2.10 -3.27 -19.21
CA SER A 52 1.22 -2.48 -20.09
C SER A 52 0.66 -1.20 -19.45
N ILE A 53 0.51 -1.19 -18.12
CA ILE A 53 0.06 -0.02 -17.36
C ILE A 53 1.22 0.81 -16.79
N ALA A 54 2.46 0.34 -16.96
CA ALA A 54 3.63 0.96 -16.38
C ALA A 54 3.94 2.28 -17.09
N ARG A 55 4.02 3.34 -16.30
CA ARG A 55 4.46 4.67 -16.71
C ARG A 55 5.27 5.28 -15.59
N TYR A 56 6.22 6.13 -15.94
CA TYR A 56 6.98 6.87 -14.94
C TYR A 56 6.03 7.71 -14.09
N ASN A 57 6.07 7.53 -12.77
CA ASN A 57 5.21 8.23 -11.84
C ASN A 57 5.99 9.30 -11.04
N PRO A 58 5.99 10.58 -11.46
CA PRO A 58 6.78 11.62 -10.78
C PRO A 58 6.34 11.84 -9.33
N GLU A 59 5.09 11.51 -8.97
CA GLU A 59 4.60 11.61 -7.60
C GLU A 59 5.26 10.59 -6.67
N VAL A 60 5.60 9.41 -7.18
CA VAL A 60 6.33 8.38 -6.40
C VAL A 60 7.71 8.90 -6.03
N ILE A 61 8.44 9.47 -6.99
CA ILE A 61 9.75 10.10 -6.71
C ILE A 61 9.63 11.27 -5.74
N ARG A 62 8.57 12.08 -5.88
CA ARG A 62 8.32 13.21 -4.97
C ARG A 62 8.07 12.74 -3.54
N LEU A 63 7.36 11.63 -3.35
CA LEU A 63 7.07 11.06 -2.03
C LEU A 63 8.27 10.31 -1.46
N ASP A 64 9.00 9.54 -2.28
CA ASP A 64 10.22 8.83 -1.90
C ASP A 64 11.26 9.79 -1.29
N ARG A 65 11.48 10.93 -1.96
CA ARG A 65 12.39 12.00 -1.49
C ARG A 65 11.86 12.76 -0.27
N LYS A 66 10.60 12.60 0.11
CA LYS A 66 9.95 13.32 1.20
C LYS A 66 9.73 12.41 2.41
N GLN A 67 10.77 12.25 3.23
CA GLN A 67 10.72 11.49 4.48
C GLN A 67 10.21 12.36 5.64
N ALA A 68 8.90 12.67 5.65
CA ALA A 68 8.29 13.58 6.63
C ALA A 68 8.23 13.02 8.08
N GLU A 69 8.46 11.72 8.27
CA GLU A 69 8.38 11.07 9.58
C GLU A 69 9.49 11.52 10.54
N PHE A 70 10.65 11.92 10.02
CA PHE A 70 11.75 12.45 10.83
C PHE A 70 11.52 13.89 11.33
N SER A 71 10.46 14.57 10.86
CA SER A 71 10.20 15.98 11.19
C SER A 71 9.03 16.19 12.16
N ARG A 72 8.31 15.11 12.55
CA ARG A 72 7.14 15.22 13.43
C ARG A 72 7.51 14.89 14.88
N PRO A 73 7.17 15.76 15.85
CA PRO A 73 7.29 15.41 17.25
C PRO A 73 6.45 14.18 17.63
N VAL A 74 6.98 13.36 18.53
CA VAL A 74 6.38 12.07 18.92
C VAL A 74 4.94 12.22 19.44
N TRP A 75 4.63 13.29 20.18
CA TRP A 75 3.29 13.53 20.71
C TRP A 75 2.25 13.73 19.60
N LEU A 76 2.58 14.47 18.53
CA LEU A 76 1.69 14.66 17.38
C LEU A 76 1.48 13.38 16.55
N TYR A 77 2.40 12.42 16.66
CA TYR A 77 2.22 11.09 16.08
C TYR A 77 1.25 10.27 16.95
N LEU A 78 1.47 10.26 18.27
CA LEU A 78 0.63 9.53 19.21
C LEU A 78 -0.82 10.00 19.16
N ASP A 79 -1.09 11.31 19.10
CA ASP A 79 -2.46 11.85 18.99
C ASP A 79 -3.26 11.23 17.82
N GLY A 80 -2.60 10.95 16.70
CA GLY A 80 -3.21 10.26 15.57
C GLY A 80 -3.29 8.74 15.76
N ALA A 81 -2.19 8.14 16.21
CA ALA A 81 -2.01 6.69 16.33
C ALA A 81 -2.89 6.06 17.42
N VAL A 82 -3.22 6.81 18.48
CA VAL A 82 -4.08 6.35 19.58
C VAL A 82 -5.36 7.19 19.74
N SER A 83 -5.82 7.82 18.66
CA SER A 83 -7.09 8.57 18.68
C SER A 83 -8.29 7.71 19.10
N ASP A 84 -9.25 8.31 19.80
CA ASP A 84 -10.46 7.62 20.29
C ASP A 84 -11.21 6.89 19.17
N VAL A 85 -11.27 7.49 17.98
CA VAL A 85 -11.90 6.90 16.79
C VAL A 85 -11.20 5.59 16.39
N ARG A 86 -9.86 5.59 16.39
CA ARG A 86 -9.08 4.41 16.02
C ARG A 86 -9.20 3.31 17.08
N VAL A 87 -9.19 3.67 18.36
CA VAL A 87 -9.39 2.73 19.47
C VAL A 87 -10.80 2.11 19.40
N ALA A 88 -11.83 2.92 19.18
CA ALA A 88 -13.20 2.44 19.04
C ALA A 88 -13.35 1.50 17.84
N THR A 89 -12.77 1.88 16.69
CA THR A 89 -12.77 1.02 15.48
C THR A 89 -12.00 -0.27 15.71
N GLY A 90 -10.84 -0.21 16.40
CA GLY A 90 -10.06 -1.38 16.76
C GLY A 90 -10.85 -2.38 17.60
N ARG A 91 -11.59 -1.91 18.62
CA ARG A 91 -12.48 -2.77 19.43
C ARG A 91 -13.56 -3.45 18.58
N GLN A 92 -14.15 -2.72 17.63
CA GLN A 92 -15.12 -3.30 16.70
C GLN A 92 -14.49 -4.37 15.80
N MET A 93 -13.29 -4.10 15.27
CA MET A 93 -12.58 -5.04 14.40
C MET A 93 -12.09 -6.28 15.16
N LEU A 94 -11.67 -6.12 16.42
CA LEU A 94 -11.35 -7.23 17.32
C LEU A 94 -12.54 -8.17 17.49
N ALA A 95 -13.72 -7.61 17.81
CA ALA A 95 -14.95 -8.40 17.96
C ALA A 95 -15.34 -9.08 16.64
N ARG A 96 -15.28 -8.34 15.53
CA ARG A 96 -15.63 -8.85 14.19
C ARG A 96 -14.73 -9.98 13.72
N HIS A 97 -13.42 -9.90 13.97
CA HIS A 97 -12.41 -10.83 13.49
C HIS A 97 -11.86 -11.74 14.59
N ALA A 98 -12.57 -11.89 15.71
CA ALA A 98 -12.09 -12.61 16.90
C ALA A 98 -11.60 -14.03 16.59
N GLY A 99 -12.35 -14.80 15.78
CA GLY A 99 -11.96 -16.16 15.39
C GLY A 99 -10.69 -16.21 14.55
N THR A 100 -10.56 -15.33 13.55
CA THR A 100 -9.36 -15.21 12.71
C THR A 100 -8.15 -14.81 13.54
N LEU A 101 -8.31 -13.81 14.41
CA LEU A 101 -7.25 -13.32 15.26
C LEU A 101 -6.79 -14.37 16.28
N ALA A 102 -7.73 -15.12 16.88
CA ALA A 102 -7.40 -16.23 17.76
C ALA A 102 -6.66 -17.36 17.01
N ALA A 103 -7.03 -17.66 15.77
CA ALA A 103 -6.33 -18.65 14.95
C ALA A 103 -4.91 -18.19 14.58
N ILE A 104 -4.71 -16.90 14.27
CA ILE A 104 -3.39 -16.30 14.03
C ILE A 104 -2.54 -16.39 15.29
N GLU A 105 -3.09 -16.00 16.44
CA GLU A 105 -2.41 -16.07 17.74
C GLU A 105 -2.02 -17.51 18.09
N GLY A 106 -2.93 -18.47 17.96
CA GLY A 106 -2.63 -19.89 18.22
C GLY A 106 -1.58 -20.48 17.28
N ARG A 107 -1.54 -20.05 16.01
CA ARG A 107 -0.59 -20.56 15.02
C ARG A 107 0.79 -19.94 15.14
N TYR A 108 0.86 -18.63 15.40
CA TYR A 108 2.11 -17.87 15.31
C TYR A 108 2.62 -17.37 16.67
N GLY A 109 1.85 -17.52 17.75
CA GLY A 109 2.23 -17.06 19.09
C GLY A 109 2.24 -15.54 19.26
N VAL A 110 1.71 -14.79 18.30
CA VAL A 110 1.64 -13.32 18.35
C VAL A 110 0.31 -12.90 18.98
N PRO A 111 0.30 -12.11 20.08
CA PRO A 111 -0.94 -11.65 20.69
C PRO A 111 -1.82 -10.92 19.68
N ARG A 112 -3.12 -11.21 19.69
CA ARG A 112 -4.08 -10.68 18.71
C ARG A 112 -4.13 -9.16 18.67
N GLU A 113 -3.92 -8.51 19.81
CA GLU A 113 -3.92 -7.06 19.96
C GLU A 113 -2.77 -6.42 19.16
N ILE A 114 -1.62 -7.10 19.05
CA ILE A 114 -0.47 -6.63 18.28
C ILE A 114 -0.77 -6.69 16.78
N VAL A 115 -1.32 -7.83 16.31
CA VAL A 115 -1.73 -7.99 14.92
C VAL A 115 -2.77 -6.93 14.54
N LEU A 116 -3.73 -6.69 15.43
CA LEU A 116 -4.76 -5.68 15.26
C LEU A 116 -4.18 -4.26 15.23
N ALA A 117 -3.23 -3.95 16.12
CA ALA A 117 -2.57 -2.65 16.17
C ALA A 117 -1.82 -2.35 14.87
N VAL A 118 -1.03 -3.30 14.37
CA VAL A 118 -0.33 -3.18 13.08
C VAL A 118 -1.33 -2.95 11.95
N TRP A 119 -2.39 -3.76 11.87
CA TRP A 119 -3.41 -3.61 10.82
C TRP A 119 -4.11 -2.24 10.85
N GLY A 120 -4.38 -1.73 12.06
CA GLY A 120 -4.90 -0.38 12.28
C GLY A 120 -3.93 0.69 11.80
N MET A 121 -2.65 0.60 12.19
CA MET A 121 -1.60 1.55 11.83
C MET A 121 -1.35 1.61 10.32
N GLU A 122 -1.22 0.45 9.68
CA GLU A 122 -0.86 0.36 8.26
C GLU A 122 -1.99 0.79 7.31
N SER A 123 -3.24 0.48 7.66
CA SER A 123 -4.33 0.59 6.68
C SER A 123 -5.65 1.09 7.23
N ASN A 124 -5.68 1.54 8.49
CA ASN A 124 -6.91 1.84 9.21
C ASN A 124 -7.93 0.70 9.07
N PHE A 125 -7.49 -0.52 9.39
CA PHE A 125 -8.28 -1.75 9.27
C PHE A 125 -8.79 -2.03 7.85
N GLY A 126 -7.97 -1.70 6.84
CA GLY A 126 -8.25 -1.88 5.42
C GLY A 126 -9.10 -0.78 4.78
N SER A 127 -9.53 0.25 5.51
CA SER A 127 -10.25 1.38 4.91
C SER A 127 -9.34 2.32 4.12
N ASN A 128 -8.03 2.31 4.40
CA ASN A 128 -7.00 3.04 3.67
C ASN A 128 -5.91 2.09 3.16
N ARG A 129 -5.94 1.72 1.86
CA ARG A 129 -4.95 0.79 1.28
C ARG A 129 -3.95 1.49 0.35
N GLY A 130 -4.01 2.81 0.29
CA GLY A 130 -3.31 3.58 -0.72
C GLY A 130 -4.02 3.55 -2.08
N ARG A 131 -3.70 4.55 -2.91
CA ARG A 131 -4.31 4.74 -4.23
C ARG A 131 -3.31 4.57 -5.37
N MET A 132 -2.04 4.35 -5.07
CA MET A 132 -1.00 4.22 -6.07
C MET A 132 -0.98 2.82 -6.67
N GLN A 133 -0.76 2.75 -7.98
CA GLN A 133 -0.62 1.48 -8.68
C GLN A 133 0.74 0.86 -8.37
N ILE A 134 0.75 -0.40 -7.93
CA ILE A 134 1.96 -1.10 -7.50
C ILE A 134 3.02 -1.18 -8.61
N ILE A 135 2.63 -1.62 -9.82
CA ILE A 135 3.59 -1.81 -10.92
C ILE A 135 4.25 -0.48 -11.35
N PRO A 136 3.50 0.59 -11.67
CA PRO A 136 4.09 1.89 -11.96
C PRO A 136 4.96 2.43 -10.82
N SER A 137 4.56 2.25 -9.55
CA SER A 137 5.34 2.72 -8.41
C SER A 137 6.67 2.00 -8.28
N LEU A 138 6.67 0.67 -8.28
CA LEU A 138 7.90 -0.12 -8.13
C LEU A 138 8.82 0.00 -9.34
N ALA A 139 8.27 0.18 -10.55
CA ALA A 139 9.07 0.40 -11.75
C ALA A 139 9.73 1.80 -11.80
N THR A 140 9.19 2.76 -11.07
CA THR A 140 9.69 4.14 -11.05
C THR A 140 10.88 4.33 -10.10
N LEU A 141 10.96 3.53 -9.03
CA LEU A 141 12.01 3.57 -8.00
C LEU A 141 13.30 2.87 -8.48
#